data_AF-A0A6B3F221-F1
#
_entry.id   AF-A0A6B3F221-F1
#
_cell.length_a   1.000
_cell.length_b   1.000
_cell.length_c   1.000
_cell.angle_alpha   90.00
_cell.angle_beta   90.00
_cell.angle_gamma   90.00
#
_symmetry.space_group_name_H-M   'P 1'
#
loop_
_entity.id
_entity.type
_entity.pdbx_description
1 polymer ?
#
loop_
_entity_poly.entity_id
_entity_poly.type
_entity_poly.pdbx_seq_one_letter_code
_entity_poly.pdbx_strand_id
1 'polypeptide(L)'
;MRGATSAKWVAGAAIIALAATACGSDDGDSNSDKKPAAGAVNAKGIFSVEVGEPQNPLQPANTMESNGSIVVKSLFSQLVDYDAKGQIKM
;
A
#
# COMPACT_ATOMS: atom_id res chain seq x y z
N MET A 1 -21.26 -9.30 -46.02
CA MET A 1 -20.27 -9.18 -44.92
C MET A 1 -20.37 -7.80 -44.24
N ARG A 2 -21.53 -7.45 -43.65
CA ARG A 2 -21.77 -6.12 -43.05
C ARG A 2 -21.85 -6.14 -41.51
N GLY A 3 -21.65 -7.29 -40.88
CA GLY A 3 -21.62 -7.46 -39.42
C GLY A 3 -20.21 -7.51 -38.81
N ALA A 4 -19.16 -7.63 -39.63
CA ALA A 4 -17.79 -7.71 -39.15
C ALA A 4 -17.23 -6.33 -38.69
N THR A 5 -17.78 -5.24 -39.22
CA THR A 5 -17.32 -3.88 -38.89
C THR A 5 -17.93 -3.37 -37.58
N SER A 6 -19.17 -3.75 -37.25
CA SER A 6 -19.81 -3.44 -35.97
C SER A 6 -19.20 -4.24 -34.81
N ALA A 7 -18.77 -5.49 -35.05
CA ALA A 7 -18.08 -6.31 -34.05
C ALA A 7 -16.75 -5.69 -33.56
N LYS A 8 -16.02 -5.00 -34.44
CA LYS A 8 -14.75 -4.32 -34.08
C LYS A 8 -14.98 -3.11 -33.18
N TRP A 9 -16.07 -2.38 -33.38
CA TRP A 9 -16.45 -1.25 -32.52
C TRP A 9 -16.97 -1.71 -31.15
N VAL A 10 -17.75 -2.79 -31.12
CA VAL A 10 -18.24 -3.39 -29.86
C VAL A 10 -17.08 -3.95 -29.03
N ALA A 11 -16.10 -4.61 -29.66
CA ALA A 11 -14.91 -5.10 -28.96
C ALA A 11 -14.04 -3.96 -28.41
N GLY A 12 -13.86 -2.86 -29.16
CA GLY A 12 -13.15 -1.68 -28.67
C GLY A 12 -13.85 -1.01 -27.50
N ALA A 13 -15.18 -0.88 -27.56
CA ALA A 13 -15.99 -0.33 -26.47
C ALA A 13 -15.95 -1.20 -25.22
N ALA A 14 -15.92 -2.54 -25.35
CA ALA A 14 -15.81 -3.46 -24.22
C ALA A 14 -14.46 -3.34 -23.50
N ILE A 15 -13.36 -3.14 -24.24
CA ILE A 15 -12.02 -2.96 -23.63
C ILE A 15 -11.95 -1.62 -22.89
N ILE A 16 -12.50 -0.55 -23.48
CA ILE A 16 -12.55 0.78 -22.84
C ILE A 16 -13.45 0.73 -21.60
N ALA A 17 -14.58 0.04 -21.67
CA ALA A 17 -15.45 -0.19 -20.51
C ALA A 17 -14.73 -1.01 -19.41
N LEU A 18 -14.02 -2.09 -19.75
CA LEU A 18 -13.22 -2.86 -18.78
C LEU A 18 -12.12 -2.00 -18.14
N ALA A 19 -11.42 -1.20 -18.95
CA ALA A 19 -10.38 -0.29 -18.46
C ALA A 19 -10.96 0.81 -17.53
N ALA A 20 -12.16 1.32 -17.83
CA ALA A 20 -12.86 2.27 -16.97
C ALA A 20 -13.36 1.62 -15.68
N THR A 21 -13.92 0.40 -15.72
CA THR A 21 -14.33 -0.34 -14.51
C THR A 21 -13.15 -0.69 -13.60
N ALA A 22 -11.95 -0.85 -14.15
CA ALA A 22 -10.72 -1.06 -13.38
C ALA A 22 -10.21 0.22 -12.69
N CYS A 23 -10.66 1.40 -13.11
CA CYS A 23 -10.26 2.70 -12.54
C CYS A 23 -11.41 3.45 -11.83
N GLY A 24 -12.64 2.95 -11.88
CA GLY A 24 -13.77 3.49 -11.14
C GLY A 24 -15.12 3.03 -11.69
N SER A 25 -15.70 2.01 -11.05
CA SER A 25 -17.13 1.72 -11.13
C SER A 25 -17.54 1.00 -9.86
N ASP A 26 -18.00 1.78 -8.87
CA ASP A 26 -18.89 1.30 -7.81
C ASP A 26 -20.30 1.41 -8.39
N ASP A 27 -20.78 0.30 -8.97
CA ASP A 27 -22.22 0.11 -9.20
C ASP A 27 -22.55 -1.22 -8.52
N GLY A 28 -23.37 -1.12 -7.48
CA GLY A 28 -23.59 -2.20 -6.53
C GLY A 28 -24.26 -3.42 -7.17
N ASP A 29 -23.74 -4.60 -6.87
CA ASP A 29 -24.45 -5.64 -6.11
C ASP A 29 -23.60 -6.93 -6.01
N SER A 30 -23.81 -7.64 -4.90
CA SER A 30 -23.55 -9.07 -4.71
C SER A 30 -22.10 -9.59 -4.62
N ASN A 31 -21.63 -9.61 -3.38
CA ASN A 31 -21.05 -10.77 -2.66
C ASN A 31 -20.04 -11.67 -3.40
N SER A 32 -18.75 -11.60 -3.01
CA SER A 32 -17.78 -12.71 -2.89
C SER A 32 -16.42 -12.17 -2.42
N ASP A 33 -15.97 -12.61 -1.24
CA ASP A 33 -14.58 -12.65 -0.77
C ASP A 33 -13.65 -11.51 -1.22
N LYS A 34 -13.79 -10.33 -0.59
CA LYS A 34 -12.83 -9.24 -0.73
C LYS A 34 -11.51 -9.62 -0.04
N LYS A 35 -10.54 -10.08 -0.85
CA LYS A 35 -9.11 -9.81 -0.63
C LYS A 35 -9.01 -8.37 -0.11
N PRO A 36 -8.31 -8.08 1.00
CA PRO A 36 -8.23 -6.72 1.52
C PRO A 36 -7.75 -5.85 0.37
N ALA A 37 -8.64 -4.94 -0.06
CA ALA A 37 -8.30 -3.92 -1.02
C ALA A 37 -7.06 -3.24 -0.46
N ALA A 38 -6.00 -3.13 -1.26
CA ALA A 38 -4.90 -2.25 -0.91
C ALA A 38 -5.56 -0.87 -0.75
N GLY A 39 -5.74 -0.44 0.51
CA GLY A 39 -6.38 0.82 0.82
C GLY A 39 -5.68 1.92 0.02
N ALA A 40 -6.46 2.88 -0.48
CA ALA A 40 -5.92 3.99 -1.25
C ALA A 40 -4.70 4.58 -0.52
N VAL A 41 -3.53 4.46 -1.15
CA VAL A 41 -2.27 4.90 -0.56
C VAL A 41 -2.31 6.42 -0.54
N ASN A 42 -2.49 7.03 0.63
CA ASN A 42 -2.46 8.47 0.73
C ASN A 42 -1.02 8.93 0.47
N ALA A 43 -0.79 9.60 -0.67
CA ALA A 43 0.52 10.11 -1.05
C ALA A 43 1.07 11.16 -0.06
N LYS A 44 0.20 11.72 0.81
CA LYS A 44 0.54 12.57 1.96
C LYS A 44 0.22 11.84 3.28
N GLY A 45 0.45 10.53 3.34
CA GLY A 45 0.18 9.69 4.50
C GLY A 45 1.00 10.11 5.72
N ILE A 46 0.55 11.13 6.41
CA ILE A 46 1.06 11.55 7.72
C ILE A 46 0.27 10.78 8.76
N PHE A 47 1.00 10.09 9.64
CA PHE A 47 0.44 9.37 10.77
C PHE A 47 1.09 9.89 12.05
N SER A 48 0.35 9.86 13.16
CA SER A 48 0.86 10.25 14.47
C SER A 48 0.95 9.00 15.36
N VAL A 49 2.04 8.90 16.12
CA VAL A 49 2.29 7.83 17.07
C VAL A 49 2.74 8.43 18.39
N GLU A 50 2.35 7.80 19.49
CA GLU A 50 2.82 8.17 20.82
C GLU A 50 4.21 7.56 21.07
N VAL A 51 5.16 8.40 21.50
CA VAL A 51 6.54 8.01 21.85
C VAL A 51 6.98 8.85 23.05
N GLY A 52 7.72 8.23 23.98
CA GLY A 52 8.34 8.94 25.11
C GLY A 52 9.67 9.62 24.75
N GLU A 53 10.23 10.40 25.69
CA GLU A 53 11.53 11.08 25.47
C GLU A 53 12.69 10.05 25.38
N PRO A 54 13.49 10.06 24.30
CA PRO A 54 14.69 9.24 24.20
C PRO A 54 15.70 9.58 25.28
N GLN A 55 16.29 8.56 25.91
CA GLN A 55 17.26 8.78 27.00
C GLN A 55 18.65 9.18 26.49
N ASN A 56 18.95 8.87 25.24
CA ASN A 56 20.24 9.12 24.60
C ASN A 56 20.05 9.87 23.28
N PRO A 57 21.09 10.56 22.78
CA PRO A 57 21.07 11.11 21.42
C PRO A 57 20.73 10.03 20.38
N LEU A 58 20.16 10.46 19.25
CA LEU A 58 19.71 9.58 18.16
C LEU A 58 20.86 9.02 17.32
N GLN A 59 21.87 8.46 17.99
CA GLN A 59 22.93 7.71 17.38
C GLN A 59 22.57 6.22 17.45
N PRO A 60 22.38 5.52 16.32
CA PRO A 60 21.94 4.12 16.32
C PRO A 60 22.77 3.18 17.20
N ALA A 61 24.08 3.44 17.30
CA ALA A 61 25.01 2.65 18.12
C ALA A 61 24.86 2.86 19.64
N ASN A 62 24.16 3.91 20.10
CA ASN A 62 23.98 4.25 21.52
C ASN A 62 22.51 4.19 21.99
N THR A 63 21.57 3.93 21.08
CA THR A 63 20.13 3.82 21.41
C THR A 63 19.80 2.40 21.87
N MET A 64 19.95 2.14 23.18
CA MET A 64 19.69 0.82 23.81
C MET A 64 18.32 0.75 24.51
N GLU A 65 17.38 1.59 24.11
CA GLU A 65 16.05 1.75 24.72
C GLU A 65 14.94 1.81 23.66
N SER A 66 13.69 1.58 24.06
CA SER A 66 12.55 1.40 23.14
C SER A 66 12.07 2.69 22.46
N ASN A 67 12.02 3.80 23.19
CA ASN A 67 11.48 5.08 22.72
C ASN A 67 12.35 5.68 21.61
N GLY A 68 13.67 5.73 21.81
CA GLY A 68 14.61 6.16 20.79
C GLY A 68 14.69 5.16 19.63
N SER A 69 14.48 3.86 19.87
CA SER A 69 14.48 2.87 18.78
C SER A 69 13.36 3.14 17.76
N ILE A 70 12.18 3.59 18.21
CA ILE A 70 11.06 3.96 17.32
C ILE A 70 11.47 5.09 16.37
N VAL A 71 12.14 6.11 16.90
CA VAL A 71 12.60 7.26 16.11
C VAL A 71 13.75 6.87 15.18
N VAL A 72 14.77 6.18 15.70
CA VAL A 72 15.95 5.76 14.93
C VAL A 72 15.58 4.85 13.77
N LYS A 73 14.67 3.88 13.97
CA LYS A 73 14.16 3.02 12.88
C LYS A 73 13.39 3.77 11.80
N SER A 74 12.83 4.93 12.14
CA SER A 74 12.12 5.78 11.18
C SER A 74 13.07 6.66 10.35
N LEU A 75 14.29 6.92 10.85
CA LEU A 75 15.29 7.78 10.20
C LEU A 75 16.32 7.01 9.38
N PHE A 76 16.63 5.77 9.76
CA PHE A 76 17.69 4.96 9.15
C PHE A 76 17.14 3.65 8.58
N SER A 77 17.67 3.24 7.43
CA SER A 77 17.39 1.92 6.84
C SER A 77 18.48 0.92 7.22
N GLN A 78 18.07 -0.29 7.57
CA GLN A 78 18.98 -1.41 7.83
C GLN A 78 19.21 -2.22 6.55
N LEU A 79 20.22 -3.09 6.56
CA LEU A 79 20.48 -4.02 5.45
C LEU A 79 19.43 -5.15 5.40
N VAL A 80 18.84 -5.48 6.54
CA VAL A 80 17.84 -6.53 6.72
C VAL A 80 16.74 -5.96 7.59
N ASP A 81 15.48 -6.27 7.26
CA ASP A 81 14.32 -5.86 8.02
C ASP A 81 13.66 -7.07 8.71
N TYR A 82 12.72 -6.82 9.61
CA TYR A 82 11.97 -7.86 10.31
C TYR A 82 10.47 -7.71 10.05
N ASP A 83 9.80 -8.83 9.78
CA ASP A 83 8.35 -8.85 9.69
C ASP A 83 7.68 -8.74 11.07
N ALA A 84 6.35 -8.62 11.10
CA ALA A 84 5.58 -8.55 12.36
C ALA A 84 5.68 -9.81 13.24
N LYS A 85 6.18 -10.93 12.69
CA LYS A 85 6.45 -12.18 13.41
C LYS A 85 7.91 -12.30 13.86
N GLY A 86 8.74 -11.29 13.57
CA GLY A 86 10.16 -11.27 13.88
C GLY A 86 11.03 -12.09 12.93
N GLN A 87 10.52 -12.50 11.77
CA GLN A 87 11.30 -13.20 10.76
C GLN A 87 12.10 -12.21 9.92
N ILE A 88 13.30 -12.64 9.51
CA ILE A 88 14.16 -11.88 8.61
C ILE A 88 13.45 -11.68 7.27
N LYS A 89 13.34 -10.43 6.85
CA LYS A 89 12.89 -10.00 5.53
C LYS A 89 14.02 -9.24 4.85
N MET A 90 14.51 -9.80 3.75
CA MET A 90 15.47 -9.14 2.87
C MET A 90 14.78 -8.20 1.90
#